data_AF-A0A167LMI2-F1
#
_entry.id   AF-A0A167LMI2-F1
#
_cell.length_a   1.000
_cell.length_b   1.000
_cell.length_c   1.000
_cell.angle_alpha   90.00
_cell.angle_beta   90.00
_cell.angle_gamma   90.00
#
_symmetry.space_group_name_H-M   'P 1'
#
loop_
_entity.id
_entity.type
_entity.pdbx_description
1 polymer ?
#
loop_
_entity_poly.entity_id
_entity_poly.type
_entity_poly.pdbx_seq_one_letter_code
_entity_poly.pdbx_strand_id
1 'polypeptide(L)'
;MPPLEMALSCIQELRLSSSVRFLWTWDIDTIGQLLEITTKVYTGKASDAELIIVNSTLSRLLPICTGDGDTVPAQVVLEPYIRQCQINLDALLCSIPFNLKPDFNNALAFYHAVSFLPACYRC
;
A
#
# COMPACT_ATOMS: atom_id res chain seq x y z
N MET A 1 11.38 1.14 -0.31
CA MET A 1 10.29 0.31 -0.89
C MET A 1 10.85 -1.06 -1.24
N PRO A 2 10.03 -2.12 -1.29
CA PRO A 2 10.46 -3.43 -1.77
C PRO A 2 10.94 -3.37 -3.22
N PRO A 3 11.62 -4.41 -3.74
CA PRO A 3 11.88 -4.53 -5.17
C PRO A 3 10.57 -4.53 -5.99
N LEU A 4 10.58 -3.92 -7.18
CA LEU A 4 9.38 -3.82 -8.03
C LEU A 4 8.78 -5.19 -8.34
N GLU A 5 9.61 -6.16 -8.70
CA GLU A 5 9.16 -7.53 -9.03
C GLU A 5 8.42 -8.18 -7.86
N MET A 6 8.92 -7.98 -6.64
CA MET A 6 8.28 -8.46 -5.41
C MET A 6 6.92 -7.79 -5.20
N ALA A 7 6.86 -6.46 -5.32
CA ALA A 7 5.62 -5.71 -5.16
C ALA A 7 4.56 -6.16 -6.19
N LEU A 8 4.93 -6.29 -7.46
CA LEU A 8 4.02 -6.69 -8.53
C LEU A 8 3.55 -8.14 -8.37
N SER A 9 4.45 -9.07 -8.02
CA SER A 9 4.10 -10.46 -7.73
C SER A 9 3.07 -10.53 -6.61
N CYS A 10 3.30 -9.77 -5.54
CA CYS A 10 2.40 -9.70 -4.40
C CYS A 10 0.99 -9.17 -4.75
N ILE A 11 0.93 -8.13 -5.58
CA ILE A 11 -0.33 -7.57 -6.08
C ILE A 11 -1.04 -8.57 -7.00
N GLN A 12 -0.30 -9.40 -7.73
CA GLN A 12 -0.90 -10.43 -8.59
C GLN A 12 -1.54 -11.56 -7.78
N GLU A 13 -1.00 -11.92 -6.61
CA GLU A 13 -1.62 -12.91 -5.70
C GLU A 13 -3.04 -12.50 -5.25
N LEU A 14 -3.32 -11.20 -5.14
CA LEU A 14 -4.68 -10.68 -4.89
C LEU A 14 -5.70 -11.08 -5.97
N ARG A 15 -5.24 -11.42 -7.19
CA ARG A 15 -6.12 -11.93 -8.25
C ARG A 15 -6.52 -13.38 -7.99
N LEU A 16 -5.64 -14.13 -7.34
CA LEU A 16 -5.74 -15.58 -7.17
C LEU A 16 -6.54 -15.93 -5.90
N SER A 17 -6.46 -15.11 -4.85
CA SER A 17 -7.19 -15.32 -3.60
C SER A 17 -8.47 -14.48 -3.51
N SER A 18 -9.63 -15.11 -3.72
CA SER A 18 -10.95 -14.46 -3.62
C SER A 18 -11.27 -13.94 -2.20
N SER A 19 -10.76 -14.60 -1.15
CA SER A 19 -10.94 -14.20 0.25
C SER A 19 -10.16 -12.92 0.59
N VAL A 20 -8.93 -12.79 0.10
CA VAL A 20 -8.14 -11.56 0.28
C VAL A 20 -8.70 -10.45 -0.61
N ARG A 21 -9.18 -10.78 -1.80
CA ARG A 21 -9.80 -9.80 -2.70
C ARG A 21 -11.00 -9.08 -2.07
N PHE A 22 -11.88 -9.78 -1.34
CA PHE A 22 -13.06 -9.19 -0.69
C PHE A 22 -12.72 -8.15 0.40
N LEU A 23 -11.63 -8.38 1.15
CA LEU A 23 -11.14 -7.42 2.15
C LEU A 23 -10.53 -6.16 1.52
N TRP A 24 -10.21 -6.21 0.22
CA TRP A 24 -9.47 -5.18 -0.51
C TRP A 24 -10.27 -4.53 -1.65
N THR A 25 -11.45 -5.06 -2.01
CA THR A 25 -12.33 -4.53 -3.07
C THR A 25 -12.94 -3.16 -2.76
N TRP A 26 -12.88 -2.70 -1.52
CA TRP A 26 -13.34 -1.36 -1.13
C TRP A 26 -12.33 -0.25 -1.45
N ASP A 27 -11.08 -0.64 -1.74
CA ASP A 27 -9.94 0.26 -1.70
C ASP A 27 -9.46 0.65 -3.12
N ILE A 28 -9.71 -0.14 -4.17
CA ILE A 28 -9.27 0.12 -5.56
C ILE A 28 -10.26 -0.53 -6.55
N ASP A 29 -10.76 0.22 -7.55
CA ASP A 29 -11.77 -0.29 -8.51
C ASP A 29 -11.31 -1.57 -9.22
N THR A 30 -10.00 -1.69 -9.52
CA THR A 30 -9.42 -2.93 -10.08
C THR A 30 -7.96 -3.14 -9.66
N ILE A 31 -7.54 -4.41 -9.58
CA ILE A 31 -6.12 -4.78 -9.42
C ILE A 31 -5.25 -4.23 -10.58
N GLY A 32 -5.85 -4.01 -11.76
CA GLY A 32 -5.17 -3.38 -12.89
C GLY A 32 -4.70 -1.96 -12.58
N GLN A 33 -5.56 -1.15 -11.98
CA GLN A 33 -5.20 0.21 -11.54
C GLN A 33 -4.09 0.18 -10.48
N LEU A 34 -4.13 -0.75 -9.53
CA LEU A 34 -3.08 -0.88 -8.52
C LEU A 34 -1.71 -1.19 -9.14
N LEU A 35 -1.66 -2.09 -10.13
CA LEU A 35 -0.41 -2.40 -10.85
C LEU A 35 0.12 -1.18 -11.61
N GLU A 36 -0.76 -0.41 -12.24
CA GLU A 36 -0.39 0.80 -12.97
C GLU A 36 0.18 1.86 -12.02
N ILE A 37 -0.52 2.16 -10.93
CA ILE A 37 -0.10 3.15 -9.93
C ILE A 37 1.21 2.72 -9.26
N THR A 38 1.35 1.44 -8.93
CA THR A 38 2.61 0.89 -8.40
C THR A 38 3.75 1.11 -9.40
N THR A 39 3.53 0.82 -10.69
CA THR A 39 4.55 1.06 -11.72
C THR A 39 4.91 2.55 -11.84
N LYS A 40 3.94 3.46 -11.74
CA LYS A 40 4.19 4.91 -11.73
C LYS A 40 5.05 5.36 -10.56
N VAL A 41 4.79 4.81 -9.37
CA VAL A 41 5.57 5.11 -8.16
C VAL A 41 7.03 4.71 -8.34
N TYR A 42 7.30 3.51 -8.87
CA TYR A 42 8.67 3.02 -9.07
C TYR A 42 9.40 3.70 -10.23
N THR A 43 8.68 4.30 -11.17
CA THR A 43 9.27 5.10 -12.27
C THR A 43 9.45 6.58 -11.91
N GLY A 44 9.10 6.99 -10.69
CA GLY A 44 9.25 8.36 -10.19
C GLY A 44 8.28 9.37 -10.80
N LYS A 45 7.16 8.91 -11.37
CA LYS A 45 6.16 9.75 -12.04
C LYS A 45 4.84 9.88 -11.29
N ALA A 46 4.79 9.36 -10.05
CA ALA A 46 3.58 9.33 -9.24
C ALA A 46 3.34 10.66 -8.52
N SER A 47 2.06 10.98 -8.34
CA SER A 47 1.59 12.01 -7.42
C SER A 47 1.71 11.58 -5.95
N ASP A 48 1.62 12.53 -5.03
CA ASP A 48 1.63 12.24 -3.58
C ASP A 48 0.48 11.32 -3.17
N ALA A 49 -0.70 11.48 -3.76
CA ALA A 49 -1.84 10.60 -3.53
C ALA A 49 -1.54 9.15 -3.95
N GLU A 50 -0.93 8.96 -5.12
CA GLU A 50 -0.51 7.64 -5.61
C GLU A 50 0.60 7.03 -4.73
N LEU A 51 1.54 7.86 -4.24
CA LEU A 51 2.58 7.43 -3.31
C LEU A 51 1.99 6.98 -1.97
N ILE A 52 1.00 7.69 -1.45
CA ILE A 52 0.28 7.32 -0.23
C ILE A 52 -0.41 5.98 -0.42
N ILE A 53 -1.17 5.82 -1.51
CA ILE A 53 -1.91 4.57 -1.83
C ILE A 53 -0.95 3.38 -1.95
N VAL A 54 0.19 3.54 -2.62
CA VAL A 54 1.12 2.42 -2.82
C VAL A 54 1.84 2.05 -1.53
N ASN A 55 2.30 3.02 -0.74
CA ASN A 55 2.98 2.73 0.53
C ASN A 55 2.01 2.15 1.57
N SER A 56 0.76 2.62 1.64
CA SER A 56 -0.27 2.02 2.50
C SER A 56 -0.62 0.60 2.05
N THR A 57 -0.79 0.40 0.74
CA THR A 57 -1.14 -0.92 0.17
C THR A 57 -0.03 -1.92 0.40
N LEU A 58 1.22 -1.60 0.06
CA LEU A 58 2.33 -2.55 0.20
C LEU A 58 2.60 -2.91 1.67
N SER A 59 2.47 -1.96 2.61
CA SER A 59 2.68 -2.27 4.04
C SER A 59 1.64 -3.27 4.58
N ARG A 60 0.40 -3.24 4.07
CA ARG A 60 -0.68 -4.19 4.43
C ARG A 60 -0.63 -5.50 3.64
N LEU A 61 -0.11 -5.46 2.41
CA LEU A 61 -0.12 -6.59 1.49
C LEU A 61 1.07 -7.53 1.68
N LEU A 62 2.26 -6.99 1.94
CA LEU A 62 3.47 -7.79 2.14
C LEU A 62 3.36 -8.84 3.27
N PRO A 63 2.73 -8.56 4.43
CA PRO A 63 2.56 -9.55 5.50
C PRO A 63 1.74 -10.78 5.09
N ILE A 64 0.80 -10.62 4.15
CA ILE A 64 -0.10 -11.69 3.69
C ILE A 64 0.35 -12.30 2.36
N CYS A 65 1.38 -11.73 1.75
CA CYS A 65 1.97 -12.13 0.48
C CYS A 65 2.66 -13.51 0.53
N THR A 66 3.08 -13.90 1.72
CA THR A 66 3.70 -15.20 1.98
C THR A 66 2.57 -16.23 2.08
N GLY A 67 2.02 -16.62 0.93
CA GLY A 67 0.80 -17.43 0.84
C GLY A 67 0.82 -18.64 1.76
N ASP A 68 -0.25 -18.82 2.55
CA ASP A 68 -0.65 -20.01 3.35
C ASP A 68 0.45 -20.84 4.04
N GLY A 69 1.65 -20.30 4.25
CA GLY A 69 2.82 -21.07 4.63
C GLY A 69 3.58 -20.38 5.73
N ASP A 70 3.36 -20.86 6.96
CA ASP A 70 4.04 -20.61 8.24
C ASP A 70 5.57 -20.74 8.16
N THR A 71 6.21 -19.98 7.28
CA THR A 71 7.65 -19.90 7.15
C THR A 71 8.06 -18.55 7.71
N VAL A 72 8.32 -18.55 9.01
CA VAL A 72 9.02 -17.48 9.76
C VAL A 72 10.17 -16.82 8.96
N PRO A 73 10.93 -17.53 8.10
CA PRO A 73 11.93 -16.89 7.23
C PRO A 73 11.39 -15.82 6.27
N ALA A 74 10.19 -16.00 5.71
CA ALA A 74 9.65 -15.07 4.71
C ALA A 74 9.18 -13.77 5.37
N GLN A 75 8.57 -13.84 6.54
CA GLN A 75 8.13 -12.66 7.29
C GLN A 75 9.32 -11.81 7.74
N VAL A 76 10.39 -12.44 8.26
CA VAL A 76 11.63 -11.74 8.65
C VAL A 76 12.28 -11.01 7.45
N VAL A 77 12.19 -11.58 6.24
CA VAL A 77 12.72 -10.95 5.02
C VAL A 77 11.87 -9.76 4.56
N LEU A 78 10.56 -9.78 4.80
CA LEU A 78 9.65 -8.73 4.36
C LEU A 78 9.50 -7.57 5.35
N GLU A 79 9.75 -7.81 6.64
CA GLU A 79 9.67 -6.82 7.72
C GLU A 79 10.38 -5.48 7.41
N PRO A 80 11.63 -5.46 6.91
CA PRO A 80 12.30 -4.21 6.56
C PRO A 80 11.56 -3.42 5.47
N TYR A 81 10.95 -4.10 4.50
CA TYR A 81 10.21 -3.46 3.42
C TYR A 81 8.86 -2.93 3.89
N ILE A 82 8.16 -3.70 4.74
CA ILE A 82 6.93 -3.27 5.40
C ILE A 82 7.22 -1.99 6.17
N ARG A 83 8.21 -2.00 7.05
CA ARG A 83 8.59 -0.85 7.87
C ARG A 83 9.01 0.35 7.03
N GLN A 84 9.74 0.13 5.93
CA GLN A 84 10.11 1.23 5.03
C GLN A 84 8.88 1.87 4.37
N CYS A 85 7.89 1.08 3.95
CA CYS A 85 6.63 1.63 3.42
C CYS A 85 5.87 2.44 4.48
N GLN A 86 5.88 2.01 5.74
CA GLN A 86 5.29 2.77 6.85
C GLN A 86 5.99 4.11 7.08
N ILE A 87 7.32 4.11 7.16
CA ILE A 87 8.13 5.33 7.32
C ILE A 87 7.89 6.30 6.15
N ASN A 88 7.84 5.78 4.93
CA ASN A 88 7.53 6.60 3.75
C ASN A 88 6.14 7.21 3.84
N LEU A 89 5.14 6.44 4.27
CA LEU A 89 3.78 6.92 4.44
C LEU A 89 3.71 8.02 5.51
N ASP A 90 4.35 7.83 6.66
CA ASP A 90 4.40 8.85 7.72
C ASP A 90 5.05 10.14 7.23
N ALA A 91 6.17 10.04 6.49
CA ALA A 91 6.85 11.20 5.91
C ALA A 91 5.99 11.93 4.89
N LEU A 92 5.26 11.20 4.04
CA LEU A 92 4.32 11.77 3.08
C LEU A 92 3.20 12.51 3.80
N LEU A 93 2.55 11.87 4.77
CA LEU A 93 1.45 12.46 5.55
C LEU A 93 1.88 13.70 6.33
N CYS A 94 3.08 13.71 6.91
CA CYS A 94 3.64 14.88 7.59
C CYS A 94 3.91 16.06 6.63
N SER A 95 4.09 15.78 5.34
CA SER A 95 4.44 16.78 4.32
C SER A 95 3.23 17.31 3.56
N ILE A 96 2.01 16.85 3.90
CA ILE A 96 0.79 17.24 3.19
C ILE A 96 0.44 18.70 3.48
N PRO A 97 0.20 19.52 2.45
CA PRO A 97 -0.22 20.89 2.65
C PRO A 97 -1.69 20.98 3.11
N PHE A 98 -1.97 21.87 4.06
CA PHE A 98 -3.32 22.07 4.63
C PHE A 98 -4.37 22.58 3.61
N ASN A 99 -3.94 23.12 2.48
CA ASN A 99 -4.80 23.64 1.41
C ASN A 99 -4.97 22.66 0.25
N LEU A 100 -4.90 21.35 0.52
CA LEU A 100 -5.06 20.32 -0.50
C LEU A 100 -6.42 20.44 -1.19
N LYS A 101 -6.43 20.28 -2.52
CA LYS A 101 -7.67 20.31 -3.29
C LYS A 101 -8.54 19.10 -2.92
N PRO A 102 -9.82 19.29 -2.57
CA PRO A 102 -10.72 18.19 -2.28
C PRO A 102 -11.13 17.52 -3.60
N ASP A 103 -10.37 16.52 -4.03
CA ASP A 103 -10.68 15.65 -5.14
C ASP A 103 -10.72 14.18 -4.70
N PHE A 104 -11.23 13.33 -5.59
CA PHE A 104 -11.43 11.91 -5.29
C PHE A 104 -10.12 11.18 -5.01
N ASN A 105 -9.03 11.55 -5.70
CA ASN A 105 -7.73 10.88 -5.54
C ASN A 105 -7.15 11.16 -4.15
N ASN A 106 -7.25 12.41 -3.69
CA ASN A 106 -6.82 12.79 -2.35
C ASN A 106 -7.69 12.11 -1.29
N ALA A 107 -9.02 12.12 -1.47
CA ALA A 107 -9.94 11.45 -0.55
C ALA A 107 -9.63 9.94 -0.43
N LEU A 108 -9.37 9.28 -1.56
CA LEU A 108 -8.99 7.87 -1.60
C LEU A 108 -7.65 7.64 -0.89
N ALA A 109 -6.63 8.45 -1.20
CA ALA A 109 -5.32 8.36 -0.56
C ALA A 109 -5.42 8.49 0.98
N PHE A 110 -6.21 9.43 1.49
CA PHE A 110 -6.42 9.57 2.92
C PHE A 110 -7.18 8.42 3.53
N TYR A 111 -8.22 7.92 2.85
CA TYR A 111 -8.95 6.75 3.32
C TYR A 111 -8.02 5.53 3.46
N HIS A 112 -7.12 5.34 2.50
CA HIS A 112 -6.05 4.34 2.53
C HIS A 112 -5.07 4.54 3.69
N ALA A 113 -4.66 5.79 3.93
CA ALA A 113 -3.76 6.14 5.01
C ALA A 113 -4.39 5.98 6.41
N VAL A 114 -5.68 6.26 6.56
CA VAL A 114 -6.40 6.11 7.84
C VAL A 114 -6.67 4.63 8.12
N SER A 115 -6.92 3.84 7.09
CA SER A 115 -7.03 2.37 7.21
C SER A 115 -5.72 1.70 7.67
N PHE A 116 -4.61 2.43 7.62
CA PHE A 116 -3.30 2.02 8.13
C PHE A 116 -3.08 2.37 9.60
N LEU A 117 -3.73 3.40 10.15
CA LEU A 117 -3.47 3.86 11.52
C LEU A 117 -3.79 2.73 12.52
N PRO A 118 -2.80 2.19 13.25
CA PRO A 118 -3.08 1.46 14.47
C PRO A 118 -3.93 2.36 15.35
N ALA A 119 -4.76 1.79 16.23
CA ALA A 119 -5.60 2.51 17.18
C ALA A 119 -4.85 3.57 18.04
N CYS A 120 -3.52 3.66 17.95
CA CYS A 120 -2.64 4.62 18.62
C CYS A 120 -2.69 6.08 18.13
N TYR A 121 -3.36 6.41 17.01
CA TYR A 121 -3.53 7.81 16.55
C TYR A 121 -4.96 8.34 16.70
N ARG A 122 -5.73 7.77 17.63
CA ARG A 122 -6.84 8.52 18.23
C ARG A 122 -6.24 9.42 19.30
N CYS A 123 -5.97 10.67 18.93
CA CYS A 123 -5.81 11.74 19.93
C CYS A 123 -7.02 11.79 20.86
#